data_AF-A0A1H9NUT6-F1
#
_entry.id   AF-A0A1H9NUT6-F1
#
_cell.length_a   1.000
_cell.length_b   1.000
_cell.length_c   1.000
_cell.angle_alpha   90.00
_cell.angle_beta   90.00
_cell.angle_gamma   90.00
#
_symmetry.space_group_name_H-M   'P 1'
#
loop_
_entity.id
_entity.type
_entity.pdbx_description
1 polymer ?
#
loop_
_entity_poly.entity_id
_entity_poly.type
_entity_poly.pdbx_seq_one_letter_code
_entity_poly.pdbx_strand_id
1 'polypeptide(L)'
;MRDALLDEIADLFGSDTPPPVPSPRPTGLATMEAVDEPVRGPSRQLAFHVGTGRLHLQVDPGHLTGVLDGLTTAVEVHSPTSKTTLHPDPEGWFRAAVKPGPVCVTVPGLGLTTGWFVA
;
A
#
# COMPACT_ATOMS: atom_id res chain seq x y z
N MET A 1 -18.64 -7.10 -38.68
CA MET A 1 -18.78 -8.54 -38.39
C MET A 1 -18.04 -8.78 -37.10
N ARG A 2 -18.76 -9.07 -36.01
CA ARG A 2 -18.20 -9.19 -34.65
C ARG A 2 -17.63 -10.60 -34.51
N ASP A 3 -16.41 -10.72 -34.03
CA ASP A 3 -15.66 -11.99 -33.98
C ASP A 3 -16.15 -12.84 -32.80
N ALA A 4 -16.69 -14.03 -33.07
CA ALA A 4 -17.29 -14.92 -32.08
C ALA A 4 -16.28 -15.41 -31.02
N LEU A 5 -14.99 -15.40 -31.37
CA LEU A 5 -13.90 -15.78 -30.46
C LEU A 5 -13.71 -14.76 -29.32
N LEU A 6 -14.07 -13.50 -29.53
CA LEU A 6 -13.98 -12.46 -28.51
C LEU A 6 -15.12 -12.55 -27.48
N ASP A 7 -16.29 -13.06 -27.89
CA ASP A 7 -17.43 -13.24 -26.99
C ASP A 7 -17.20 -14.43 -26.03
N GLU A 8 -16.57 -15.53 -26.48
CA GLU A 8 -16.22 -16.65 -25.60
C GLU A 8 -15.17 -16.28 -24.53
N ILE A 9 -14.22 -15.40 -24.86
CA ILE A 9 -13.21 -14.93 -23.89
C ILE A 9 -13.86 -14.03 -22.84
N ALA A 10 -14.86 -13.22 -23.21
CA ALA A 10 -15.57 -12.35 -22.28
C ALA A 10 -16.38 -13.15 -21.25
N ASP A 11 -16.99 -14.28 -21.65
CA ASP A 11 -17.74 -15.16 -20.77
C ASP A 11 -16.85 -15.95 -19.78
N LEU A 12 -15.56 -16.11 -20.08
CA LEU A 12 -14.57 -16.74 -19.20
C LEU A 12 -14.19 -15.87 -17.99
N PHE A 13 -14.40 -14.55 -18.06
CA PHE A 13 -14.20 -13.61 -16.95
C PHE A 13 -15.53 -13.24 -16.31
N GLY A 14 -16.30 -14.26 -15.93
CA GLY A 14 -17.53 -14.12 -15.16
C GLY A 14 -17.38 -13.09 -14.04
N SER A 15 -18.37 -12.20 -13.96
CA SER A 15 -18.41 -11.01 -13.11
C SER A 15 -17.93 -11.28 -11.68
N ASP A 16 -16.66 -11.01 -11.41
CA ASP A 16 -16.08 -10.93 -10.06
C ASP A 16 -16.59 -9.64 -9.41
N THR A 17 -17.88 -9.64 -9.09
CA THR A 17 -18.52 -8.50 -8.44
C THR A 17 -18.04 -8.53 -6.99
N PRO A 18 -17.26 -7.53 -6.55
CA PRO A 18 -16.74 -7.52 -5.19
C PRO A 18 -17.90 -7.55 -4.19
N PRO A 19 -17.75 -8.22 -3.04
CA PRO A 19 -18.80 -8.29 -2.04
C PRO A 19 -19.18 -6.89 -1.55
N PRO A 20 -20.46 -6.64 -1.24
CA PRO A 20 -20.90 -5.34 -0.75
C PRO A 20 -20.20 -4.99 0.56
N VAL A 21 -19.38 -3.94 0.52
CA VAL A 21 -18.67 -3.43 1.71
C VAL A 21 -19.65 -2.54 2.49
N PRO A 22 -19.77 -2.71 3.82
CA PRO A 22 -20.63 -1.86 4.64
C PRO A 22 -20.18 -0.39 4.53
N SER A 23 -21.14 0.50 4.28
CA SER A 23 -20.88 1.93 4.19
C SER A 23 -20.29 2.44 5.53
N PRO A 24 -19.19 3.21 5.50
CA PRO A 24 -18.65 3.83 6.70
C PRO A 24 -19.72 4.68 7.41
N ARG A 25 -19.71 4.69 8.74
CA ARG A 25 -20.59 5.57 9.51
C ARG A 25 -20.29 7.04 9.17
N PRO A 26 -21.29 7.92 9.03
CA PRO A 26 -21.06 9.32 8.70
C PRO A 26 -20.24 9.99 9.81
N THR A 27 -19.09 10.54 9.44
CA THR A 27 -18.11 11.14 10.36
C THR A 27 -18.39 12.62 10.64
N GLY A 28 -19.39 13.22 10.00
CA GLY A 28 -19.68 14.67 10.10
C GLY A 28 -18.65 15.56 9.41
N LEU A 29 -17.62 14.98 8.81
CA LEU A 29 -16.65 15.67 7.96
C LEU A 29 -17.24 15.84 6.57
N ALA A 30 -16.96 16.97 5.93
CA ALA A 30 -17.24 17.12 4.51
C ALA A 30 -16.53 16.00 3.75
N THR A 31 -17.28 15.29 2.90
CA THR A 31 -16.73 14.25 2.04
C THR A 31 -15.62 14.87 1.22
N MET A 32 -14.38 14.40 1.40
CA MET A 32 -13.30 14.74 0.48
C MET A 32 -13.70 14.26 -0.91
N GLU A 33 -13.51 15.10 -1.93
CA GLU A 33 -13.69 14.64 -3.31
C GLU A 33 -12.84 13.39 -3.55
N ALA A 34 -13.46 12.39 -4.16
CA ALA A 34 -12.72 11.24 -4.62
C ALA A 34 -11.64 11.73 -5.58
N VAL A 35 -10.39 11.35 -5.32
CA VAL A 35 -9.31 11.59 -6.27
C VAL A 35 -9.60 10.71 -7.50
N ASP A 36 -10.02 11.34 -8.59
CA ASP A 36 -10.36 10.67 -9.86
C ASP A 36 -9.13 10.11 -10.59
N GLU A 37 -7.94 10.46 -10.12
CA GLU A 37 -6.70 9.92 -10.66
C GLU A 37 -6.38 8.58 -10.00
N PRO A 38 -6.35 7.45 -10.75
CA PRO A 38 -5.68 6.28 -10.24
C PRO A 38 -4.23 6.71 -9.98
N VAL A 39 -3.69 6.44 -8.78
CA VAL A 39 -2.27 6.66 -8.51
C VAL A 39 -1.47 5.73 -9.45
N ARG A 40 -1.24 6.20 -10.67
CA ARG A 40 -0.50 5.55 -11.74
C ARG A 40 0.75 6.38 -11.98
N GLY A 41 1.67 6.30 -11.04
CA GLY A 41 3.05 6.71 -11.25
C GLY A 41 3.91 5.48 -11.60
N PRO A 42 4.85 5.56 -12.56
CA PRO A 42 5.93 4.57 -12.70
C PRO A 42 6.86 4.56 -11.48
N SER A 43 6.73 5.54 -10.59
CA SER A 43 7.41 5.59 -9.32
C SER A 43 6.70 4.65 -8.35
N ARG A 44 7.23 3.43 -8.20
CA ARG A 44 6.94 2.56 -7.06
C ARG A 44 7.49 3.12 -5.73
N GLN A 45 7.63 4.44 -5.65
CA GLN A 45 8.21 5.17 -4.54
C GLN A 45 7.11 5.97 -3.85
N LEU A 46 6.97 5.77 -2.55
CA LEU A 46 6.02 6.48 -1.69
C LEU A 46 6.83 7.29 -0.66
N ALA A 47 6.38 8.49 -0.33
CA ALA A 47 7.03 9.32 0.68
C ALA A 47 6.00 9.83 1.68
N PHE A 48 6.25 9.60 2.97
CA PHE A 48 5.38 10.01 4.06
C PHE A 48 6.13 10.96 4.99
N HIS A 49 5.49 12.04 5.41
CA HIS A 49 6.06 12.97 6.38
C HIS A 49 5.86 12.41 7.80
N VAL A 50 6.91 12.47 8.60
CA VAL A 50 6.94 11.91 9.97
C VAL A 50 7.58 12.94 10.90
N GLY A 51 6.75 13.82 11.47
CA GLY A 51 7.27 14.96 12.23
C GLY A 51 8.20 15.81 11.36
N THR A 52 9.48 15.89 11.72
CA THR A 52 10.53 16.61 10.96
C THR A 52 11.27 15.75 9.92
N GLY A 53 11.03 14.43 9.89
CA GLY A 53 11.67 13.50 8.97
C GLY A 53 10.72 12.97 7.89
N ARG A 54 11.24 12.09 7.03
CA ARG A 54 10.45 11.37 6.02
C ARG A 54 10.66 9.87 6.10
N LEU A 55 9.62 9.14 5.75
CA LEU A 55 9.67 7.72 5.42
C LEU A 55 9.55 7.61 3.91
N HIS A 56 10.62 7.14 3.28
CA HIS A 56 10.64 6.78 1.87
C HIS A 56 10.45 5.28 1.74
N LEU A 57 9.51 4.85 0.91
CA LEU A 57 9.29 3.45 0.57
C LEU A 57 9.51 3.26 -0.91
N GLN A 58 10.16 2.18 -1.29
CA GLN A 58 10.21 1.66 -2.64
C GLN A 58 9.61 0.26 -2.65
N VAL A 59 8.55 0.11 -3.41
CA VAL A 59 7.89 -1.15 -3.68
C VAL A 59 8.56 -1.79 -4.88
N ASP A 60 8.96 -3.03 -4.77
CA ASP A 60 9.49 -3.85 -5.85
C ASP A 60 8.76 -5.21 -5.84
N PRO A 61 8.75 -5.97 -6.94
CA PRO A 61 8.06 -7.24 -6.97
C PRO A 61 8.69 -8.17 -5.93
N GLY A 62 7.89 -8.59 -4.96
CA GLY A 62 8.34 -9.45 -3.86
C GLY A 62 9.07 -8.73 -2.71
N HIS A 63 9.31 -7.42 -2.80
CA HIS A 63 10.14 -6.69 -1.84
C HIS A 63 9.62 -5.29 -1.55
N LEU A 64 9.74 -4.87 -0.30
CA LEU A 64 9.55 -3.50 0.12
C LEU A 64 10.86 -3.01 0.71
N THR A 65 11.45 -1.99 0.12
CA THR A 65 12.60 -1.28 0.67
C THR A 65 12.11 0.03 1.26
N GLY A 66 12.69 0.47 2.36
CA GLY A 66 12.39 1.78 2.89
C GLY A 66 13.57 2.42 3.61
N VAL A 67 13.48 3.74 3.77
CA VAL A 67 14.43 4.59 4.47
C VAL A 67 13.65 5.50 5.40
N LEU A 68 14.05 5.52 6.66
CA LEU A 68 13.53 6.44 7.65
C LEU A 68 14.62 7.46 7.99
N ASP A 69 14.42 8.72 7.65
CA ASP A 69 15.45 9.77 7.76
C ASP A 69 16.06 9.87 9.17
N GLY A 70 17.27 9.34 9.33
CA GLY A 70 18.09 9.49 10.54
C GLY A 70 17.52 8.83 11.79
N LEU A 71 16.58 7.88 11.67
CA LEU A 71 15.96 7.21 12.81
C LEU A 71 16.07 5.68 12.65
N THR A 72 16.45 5.01 13.73
CA THR A 72 16.65 3.55 13.80
C THR A 72 15.54 2.83 14.56
N THR A 73 14.38 3.48 14.69
CA THR A 73 13.24 2.91 15.44
C THR A 73 12.61 1.76 14.68
N ALA A 74 11.94 0.87 15.41
CA ALA A 74 11.32 -0.31 14.82
C ALA A 74 10.25 0.07 13.78
N VAL A 75 10.25 -0.64 12.67
CA VAL A 75 9.26 -0.53 11.58
C VAL A 75 8.50 -1.84 11.49
N GLU A 76 7.19 -1.75 11.34
CA GLU A 76 6.32 -2.90 11.17
C GLU A 76 5.72 -2.89 9.76
N VAL A 77 5.91 -3.99 9.04
CA VAL A 77 5.28 -4.23 7.74
C VAL A 77 4.14 -5.21 7.94
N HIS A 78 2.94 -4.78 7.61
CA HIS A 78 1.70 -5.53 7.77
C HIS A 78 1.18 -5.97 6.40
N SER A 79 0.78 -7.23 6.31
CA SER A 79 -0.07 -7.77 5.26
C SER A 79 -1.38 -8.26 5.91
N PRO A 80 -2.44 -8.59 5.15
CA PRO A 80 -3.69 -9.08 5.72
C PRO A 80 -3.53 -10.31 6.63
N THR A 81 -2.48 -11.11 6.43
CA THR A 81 -2.26 -12.38 7.15
C THR A 81 -0.96 -12.42 7.94
N SER A 82 -0.13 -11.39 7.86
CA SER A 82 1.18 -11.39 8.51
C SER A 82 1.60 -10.01 8.99
N LYS A 83 2.46 -10.00 10.00
CA LYS A 83 3.15 -8.82 10.48
C LYS A 83 4.63 -9.16 10.62
N THR A 84 5.49 -8.31 10.09
CA THR A 84 6.94 -8.43 10.21
C THR A 84 7.48 -7.17 10.87
N THR A 85 8.21 -7.33 11.97
CA THR A 85 8.90 -6.20 12.62
C THR A 85 10.35 -6.19 12.17
N LEU A 86 10.83 -5.03 11.74
CA LEU A 86 12.19 -4.80 11.25
C LEU A 86 12.83 -3.68 12.06
N HIS A 87 14.13 -3.79 12.25
CA HIS A 87 14.95 -2.71 12.77
C HIS A 87 15.77 -2.16 11.60
N PRO A 88 15.56 -0.89 11.23
CA PRO A 88 16.42 -0.25 10.25
C PRO A 88 17.89 -0.29 10.68
N ASP A 89 18.79 -0.28 9.70
CA ASP A 89 20.23 -0.15 9.93
C ASP A 89 20.58 1.26 10.48
N PRO A 90 21.85 1.53 10.85
CA PRO A 90 22.26 2.84 11.35
C PRO A 90 21.96 4.02 10.40
N GLU A 91 21.87 3.75 9.10
CA GLU A 91 21.53 4.70 8.05
C GLU A 91 20.00 4.85 7.84
N GLY A 92 19.18 4.08 8.58
CA GLY A 92 17.72 4.14 8.54
C GLY A 92 17.10 3.26 7.46
N TRP A 93 17.87 2.40 6.78
CA TRP A 93 17.38 1.52 5.73
C TRP A 93 16.79 0.22 6.29
N PHE A 94 15.73 -0.26 5.67
CA PHE A 94 15.17 -1.58 5.92
C PHE A 94 14.67 -2.22 4.64
N ARG A 95 14.57 -3.56 4.66
CA ARG A 95 14.01 -4.34 3.57
C ARG A 95 13.13 -5.46 4.10
N ALA A 96 11.95 -5.61 3.53
CA ALA A 96 11.01 -6.68 3.81
C ALA A 96 10.77 -7.51 2.55
N ALA A 97 10.68 -8.83 2.71
CA ALA A 97 10.04 -9.67 1.71
C ALA A 97 8.52 -9.51 1.87
N VAL A 98 7.82 -9.17 0.79
CA VAL A 98 6.37 -9.00 0.78
C VAL A 98 5.77 -9.84 -0.35
N LYS A 99 4.63 -10.48 -0.08
CA LYS A 99 3.88 -11.13 -1.15
C LYS A 99 3.12 -10.05 -1.93
N PRO A 100 2.88 -10.25 -3.24
CA PRO A 100 2.01 -9.35 -4.00
C PRO A 100 0.67 -9.17 -3.31
N GLY A 101 0.21 -7.93 -3.15
CA GLY A 101 -1.06 -7.63 -2.52
C GLY A 101 -1.01 -6.47 -1.51
N PRO A 102 -2.05 -6.33 -0.67
CA PRO A 102 -2.16 -5.21 0.26
C PRO A 102 -1.05 -5.24 1.31
N VAL A 103 -0.37 -4.12 1.49
CA VAL A 103 0.68 -3.90 2.49
C VAL A 103 0.46 -2.56 3.18
N CYS A 104 0.75 -2.49 4.48
CA CYS A 104 0.75 -1.28 5.27
C CYS A 104 2.04 -1.20 6.09
N VAL A 105 2.64 -0.03 6.21
CA VAL A 105 3.82 0.19 7.06
C VAL A 105 3.42 1.04 8.26
N THR A 106 3.86 0.60 9.43
CA THR A 106 3.68 1.33 10.70
C THR A 106 5.04 1.57 11.34
N VAL A 107 5.23 2.75 11.91
CA VAL A 107 6.41 3.08 12.71
C VAL A 107 5.93 3.43 14.12
N PRO A 108 5.78 2.45 15.03
CA PRO A 108 5.10 2.66 16.32
C PRO A 108 5.75 3.75 17.17
N GLY A 109 7.08 3.83 17.16
CA GLY A 109 7.83 4.86 17.90
C GLY A 109 7.56 6.29 17.43
N LEU A 110 6.91 6.47 16.28
CA LEU A 110 6.58 7.77 15.69
C LEU A 110 5.07 7.97 15.50
N GLY A 111 4.24 7.00 15.89
CA GLY A 111 2.79 7.05 15.67
C GLY A 111 2.38 7.15 14.19
N LEU A 112 3.23 6.67 13.28
CA LEU A 112 3.01 6.78 11.82
C LEU A 112 2.40 5.49 11.27
N THR A 113 1.39 5.63 10.41
CA THR A 113 0.85 4.53 9.59
C THR A 113 0.58 5.03 8.17
N THR A 114 1.11 4.34 7.16
CA THR A 114 1.09 4.77 5.74
C THR A 114 -0.24 4.57 5.01
N GLY A 115 -1.22 3.92 5.65
CA GLY A 115 -2.36 3.34 4.96
C GLY A 115 -1.98 2.09 4.16
N TRP A 116 -2.99 1.39 3.63
CA TRP A 116 -2.81 0.21 2.80
C TRP A 116 -2.52 0.59 1.36
N PHE A 117 -1.48 0.00 0.76
CA PHE A 117 -1.13 0.13 -0.64
C PHE A 117 -0.84 -1.25 -1.24
N VAL A 118 -0.83 -1.36 -2.57
CA VAL A 118 -0.54 -2.64 -3.24
C VAL A 118 0.94 -2.74 -3.52
N ALA A 119 1.56 -3.81 -3.00
CA ALA A 119 2.96 -4.16 -3.23
C ALA A 119 3.12 -5.16 -4.39
#